data_AF-A0A9P3JSE2-F1
#
_entry.id   AF-A0A9P3JSE2-F1
#
_cell.length_a   1.000
_cell.length_b   1.000
_cell.length_c   1.000
_cell.angle_alpha   90.00
_cell.angle_beta   90.00
_cell.angle_gamma   90.00
#
_symmetry.space_group_name_H-M   'P 1'
#
loop_
_entity.id
_entity.type
_entity.pdbx_description
1 polymer ?
#
loop_
_entity_poly.entity_id
_entity_poly.type
_entity_poly.pdbx_seq_one_letter_code
_entity_poly.pdbx_strand_id
1 'polypeptide(L)'
;MAAIAAGSLARDIAPTVTLTSHPNPAANRFRGANAASQVHLEKAISLAASSSYSDRWVVATRRGGYGSRRVSRHCPTSRRQSCRASVATEEHAAFLRDVAAIDPPPLLSSLIRVLQAQGEQSVSPSDRRGMVPLAIPLTRNPATGAVTALLRWPTAPPGMQMPVICVGEGGGCVLVARSADEYIQRALVEEDVGGKGGAAEGEMGRIREAAGEEGRRLYSPGEFAASKSKSLDAYLTTKVGMFPDVLERLALRHLEQGDQVSALVAGEFYARKHFPGFAHPFTFNAQLLLRVGRPTEARDAARIALKSPWWTLGASYQEVAELAGYGDSQLEYALERLTEEGRKEDVNKGKAPEQVALDQAAFLLDVAAAEGTWEETCEQLAGLYREAGLEEIARFVLAGP
;
A
#
# COMPACT_ATOMS: atom_id res chain seq x y z
N MET A 1 -71.01 47.89 -35.45
CA MET A 1 -70.17 48.57 -36.47
C MET A 1 -68.76 48.02 -36.37
N ALA A 2 -68.27 47.45 -37.48
CA ALA A 2 -66.91 47.04 -37.89
C ALA A 2 -65.77 46.94 -36.83
N ALA A 3 -65.11 45.77 -36.63
CA ALA A 3 -63.98 45.16 -37.39
C ALA A 3 -62.61 45.83 -37.08
N ILE A 4 -61.44 45.21 -36.81
CA ILE A 4 -60.74 43.96 -37.24
C ILE A 4 -59.54 43.71 -36.26
N ALA A 5 -59.41 42.51 -35.64
CA ALA A 5 -58.39 41.44 -35.82
C ALA A 5 -57.02 41.64 -35.10
N ALA A 6 -56.23 40.67 -34.63
CA ALA A 6 -56.23 39.20 -34.40
C ALA A 6 -55.07 38.99 -33.37
N GLY A 7 -54.91 37.96 -32.55
CA GLY A 7 -55.13 36.52 -32.67
C GLY A 7 -54.38 35.86 -31.49
N SER A 8 -54.98 34.80 -30.93
CA SER A 8 -54.71 34.22 -29.62
C SER A 8 -53.69 33.07 -29.67
N LEU A 9 -52.84 33.01 -28.64
CA LEU A 9 -51.92 31.92 -28.30
C LEU A 9 -52.67 30.73 -27.67
N ALA A 10 -52.56 29.53 -28.24
CA ALA A 10 -52.50 28.26 -27.50
C ALA A 10 -52.23 27.03 -28.41
N ARG A 11 -51.26 26.21 -27.94
CA ARG A 11 -51.02 24.76 -28.16
C ARG A 11 -50.58 24.28 -29.55
N ASP A 12 -49.39 23.67 -29.64
CA ASP A 12 -49.23 22.21 -29.52
C ASP A 12 -47.78 21.71 -29.79
N ILE A 13 -47.43 20.60 -29.11
CA ILE A 13 -46.56 19.49 -29.54
C ILE A 13 -45.07 19.78 -29.85
N ALA A 14 -44.19 19.28 -28.98
CA ALA A 14 -42.75 19.18 -29.21
C ALA A 14 -42.39 17.96 -30.10
N PRO A 15 -41.51 18.11 -31.11
CA PRO A 15 -40.88 16.98 -31.77
C PRO A 15 -39.47 16.69 -31.22
N THR A 16 -39.19 15.39 -31.20
CA THR A 16 -37.90 14.72 -30.99
C THR A 16 -36.75 15.35 -31.79
N VAL A 17 -35.63 15.64 -31.12
CA VAL A 17 -34.33 15.86 -31.78
C VAL A 17 -33.28 14.93 -31.18
N THR A 18 -32.84 14.02 -32.02
CA THR A 18 -31.77 13.03 -31.84
C THR A 18 -30.41 13.74 -31.85
N LEU A 19 -29.63 13.63 -30.77
CA LEU A 19 -28.23 14.06 -30.75
C LEU A 19 -27.32 12.87 -31.10
N THR A 20 -26.83 12.89 -32.34
CA THR A 20 -25.77 12.02 -32.84
C THR A 20 -24.45 12.29 -32.13
N SER A 21 -23.83 11.22 -31.62
CA SER A 21 -22.52 11.23 -30.99
C SER A 21 -21.40 11.53 -32.00
N HIS A 22 -20.72 12.67 -31.86
CA HIS A 22 -19.40 12.89 -32.43
C HIS A 22 -18.31 12.64 -31.36
N PRO A 23 -17.23 11.94 -31.69
CA PRO A 23 -16.18 11.59 -30.74
C PRO A 23 -15.32 12.81 -30.36
N ASN A 24 -15.10 12.98 -29.06
CA ASN A 24 -14.27 14.03 -28.48
C ASN A 24 -12.77 13.83 -28.85
N PRO A 25 -12.11 14.79 -29.53
CA PRO A 25 -10.71 14.67 -29.95
C PRO A 25 -9.69 14.70 -28.79
N ALA A 26 -10.13 14.94 -27.55
CA ALA A 26 -9.27 14.84 -26.36
C ALA A 26 -8.85 13.39 -26.01
N ALA A 27 -9.61 12.38 -26.45
CA ALA A 27 -9.32 10.97 -26.18
C ALA A 27 -8.11 10.43 -26.98
N ASN A 28 -7.80 11.05 -28.14
CA ASN A 28 -6.68 10.60 -28.98
C ASN A 28 -5.32 11.24 -28.64
N ARG A 29 -5.27 12.29 -27.81
CA ARG A 29 -3.99 12.82 -27.29
C ARG A 29 -3.45 12.03 -26.09
N PHE A 30 -4.28 11.28 -25.38
CA PHE A 30 -3.87 10.50 -24.21
C PHE A 30 -3.28 9.12 -24.53
N ARG A 31 -3.59 8.54 -25.70
CA ARG A 31 -2.92 7.28 -26.14
C ARG A 31 -1.44 7.49 -26.47
N GLY A 32 -1.05 8.68 -26.94
CA GLY A 32 0.36 9.01 -27.20
C GLY A 32 1.21 9.23 -25.94
N ALA A 33 0.61 9.76 -24.86
CA ALA A 33 1.31 10.06 -23.61
C ALA A 33 1.64 8.81 -22.78
N ASN A 34 0.80 7.76 -22.85
CA ASN A 34 1.07 6.47 -22.21
C ASN A 34 2.23 5.72 -22.88
N ALA A 35 2.29 5.71 -24.22
CA ALA A 35 3.42 5.12 -24.95
C ALA A 35 4.72 5.88 -24.71
N ALA A 36 4.69 7.22 -24.70
CA ALA A 36 5.88 8.02 -24.41
C ALA A 36 6.38 7.83 -22.97
N SER A 37 5.49 7.77 -21.98
CA SER A 37 5.85 7.53 -20.56
C SER A 37 6.41 6.11 -20.35
N GLN A 38 5.84 5.11 -21.03
CA GLN A 38 6.33 3.73 -20.98
C GLN A 38 7.69 3.58 -21.69
N VAL A 39 7.91 4.31 -22.80
CA VAL A 39 9.23 4.39 -23.45
C VAL A 39 10.25 5.13 -22.58
N HIS A 40 9.85 6.13 -21.80
CA HIS A 40 10.74 6.83 -20.87
C HIS A 40 11.05 5.97 -19.63
N LEU A 41 10.10 5.16 -19.17
CA LEU A 41 10.32 4.14 -18.15
C LEU A 41 11.22 3.02 -18.68
N GLU A 42 10.97 2.48 -19.88
CA GLU A 42 11.83 1.50 -20.51
C GLU A 42 13.22 2.07 -20.76
N LYS A 43 13.36 3.36 -21.10
CA LYS A 43 14.65 4.05 -21.22
C LYS A 43 15.32 4.26 -19.87
N ALA A 44 14.60 4.69 -18.83
CA ALA A 44 15.13 4.89 -17.48
C ALA A 44 15.57 3.55 -16.87
N ILE A 45 14.73 2.51 -16.97
CA ILE A 45 15.05 1.12 -16.60
C ILE A 45 16.20 0.58 -17.46
N SER A 46 16.24 0.89 -18.76
CA SER A 46 17.31 0.48 -19.67
C SER A 46 18.66 1.12 -19.35
N LEU A 47 18.66 2.39 -18.94
CA LEU A 47 19.84 3.16 -18.52
C LEU A 47 20.33 2.72 -17.14
N ALA A 48 19.42 2.43 -16.21
CA ALA A 48 19.72 1.93 -14.85
C ALA A 48 20.46 0.58 -14.84
N ALA A 49 20.41 -0.15 -15.95
CA ALA A 49 20.77 -1.56 -15.96
C ALA A 49 21.84 -1.91 -17.02
N SER A 50 22.51 -0.90 -17.59
CA SER A 50 23.66 -1.07 -18.50
C SER A 50 25.03 -0.98 -17.82
N SER A 51 25.13 -0.93 -16.49
CA SER A 51 26.41 -0.85 -15.78
C SER A 51 26.60 -2.04 -14.83
N SER A 52 27.73 -2.73 -14.95
CA SER A 52 28.00 -4.00 -14.29
C SER A 52 28.71 -3.82 -12.93
N TYR A 53 28.27 -4.64 -11.96
CA TYR A 53 29.06 -5.27 -10.89
C TYR A 53 29.09 -4.69 -9.45
N SER A 54 29.07 -5.67 -8.54
CA SER A 54 29.33 -5.74 -7.09
C SER A 54 28.24 -5.28 -6.11
N ASP A 55 27.54 -6.28 -5.57
CA ASP A 55 26.65 -6.20 -4.42
C ASP A 55 27.40 -5.76 -3.15
N ARG A 56 26.93 -4.67 -2.54
CA ARG A 56 27.06 -4.44 -1.10
C ARG A 56 25.83 -3.74 -0.58
N TRP A 57 24.94 -4.53 0.02
CA TRP A 57 23.92 -4.07 0.94
C TRP A 57 24.56 -3.30 2.11
N VAL A 58 24.05 -2.11 2.42
CA VAL A 58 24.21 -1.50 3.74
C VAL A 58 22.85 -1.57 4.43
N VAL A 59 22.60 -2.72 5.06
CA VAL A 59 21.79 -2.79 6.26
C VAL A 59 22.69 -2.31 7.40
N ALA A 60 22.21 -1.36 8.20
CA ALA A 60 22.92 -0.89 9.37
C ALA A 60 23.10 -2.03 10.39
N THR A 61 24.32 -2.58 10.50
CA THR A 61 24.69 -3.49 11.59
C THR A 61 25.79 -2.86 12.45
N ARG A 62 25.49 -2.60 13.74
CA ARG A 62 26.51 -2.34 14.76
C ARG A 62 27.06 -3.65 15.32
N ARG A 63 28.37 -3.61 15.61
CA ARG A 63 29.23 -4.69 16.11
C ARG A 63 28.82 -5.17 17.51
N GLY A 64 28.89 -6.48 17.71
CA GLY A 64 29.04 -7.13 19.01
C GLY A 64 29.56 -8.54 18.80
N GLY A 65 30.85 -8.77 19.05
CA GLY A 65 31.44 -10.12 19.02
C GLY A 65 31.18 -10.86 20.32
N TYR A 66 31.16 -12.20 20.27
CA TYR A 66 31.85 -13.12 21.21
C TYR A 66 31.52 -14.60 20.88
N GLY A 67 32.56 -15.43 20.86
CA GLY A 67 32.57 -16.77 21.46
C GLY A 67 31.77 -17.91 20.81
N SER A 68 32.45 -18.72 19.99
CA SER A 68 31.95 -20.01 19.51
C SER A 68 32.02 -21.10 20.58
N ARG A 69 30.93 -21.85 20.80
CA ARG A 69 30.97 -23.24 21.28
C ARG A 69 29.90 -24.07 20.57
N ARG A 70 30.36 -25.10 19.84
CA ARG A 70 29.52 -26.10 19.17
C ARG A 70 28.88 -27.03 20.20
N VAL A 71 27.58 -27.24 20.08
CA VAL A 71 26.90 -28.44 20.61
C VAL A 71 26.00 -28.97 19.50
N SER A 72 26.36 -30.15 18.99
CA SER A 72 25.53 -30.92 18.05
C SER A 72 24.41 -31.59 18.84
N ARG A 73 23.15 -31.31 18.49
CA ARG A 73 21.99 -32.09 18.94
C ARG A 73 21.00 -32.24 17.79
N HIS A 74 20.90 -33.46 17.27
CA HIS A 74 19.80 -33.87 16.41
C HIS A 74 18.52 -33.90 17.25
N CYS A 75 17.44 -33.26 16.76
CA CYS A 75 16.14 -33.23 17.43
C CYS A 75 15.01 -33.39 16.40
N PRO A 76 13.94 -34.16 16.68
CA PRO A 76 12.85 -34.42 15.75
C PRO A 76 11.83 -33.27 15.81
N THR A 77 12.11 -32.15 15.13
CA THR A 77 11.31 -30.90 15.20
C THR A 77 10.24 -30.77 14.12
N SER A 78 10.34 -31.52 13.01
CA SER A 78 9.49 -31.33 11.83
C SER A 78 7.97 -31.52 12.08
N ARG A 79 7.57 -32.56 12.82
CA ARG A 79 6.14 -32.91 12.98
C ARG A 79 5.37 -31.95 13.91
N ARG A 80 6.03 -31.36 14.92
CA ARG A 80 5.41 -30.42 15.86
C ARG A 80 5.31 -28.99 15.31
N GLN A 81 6.25 -28.58 14.45
CA GLN A 81 6.19 -27.29 13.77
C GLN A 81 5.07 -27.25 12.72
N SER A 82 4.91 -28.34 11.94
CA SER A 82 3.85 -28.45 10.93
C SER A 82 2.44 -28.30 11.53
N CYS A 83 2.14 -28.93 12.66
CA CYS A 83 0.83 -28.81 13.32
C CYS A 83 0.55 -27.43 13.92
N ARG A 84 1.57 -26.70 14.36
CA ARG A 84 1.40 -25.32 14.89
C ARG A 84 1.14 -24.32 13.77
N ALA A 85 1.84 -24.45 12.64
CA ALA A 85 1.64 -23.58 11.48
C ALA A 85 0.25 -23.77 10.84
N SER A 86 -0.27 -25.00 10.80
CA SER A 86 -1.62 -25.28 10.30
C SER A 86 -2.71 -24.68 11.17
N VAL A 87 -2.56 -24.73 12.50
CA VAL A 87 -3.52 -24.14 13.45
C VAL A 87 -3.51 -22.61 13.37
N ALA A 88 -2.33 -21.99 13.32
CA ALA A 88 -2.21 -20.54 13.17
C ALA A 88 -2.83 -20.04 11.85
N THR A 89 -2.71 -20.80 10.76
CA THR A 89 -3.34 -20.44 9.48
C THR A 89 -4.86 -20.47 9.56
N GLU A 90 -5.44 -21.51 10.18
CA GLU A 90 -6.91 -21.63 10.30
C GLU A 90 -7.49 -20.52 11.17
N GLU A 91 -6.78 -20.10 12.24
CA GLU A 91 -7.17 -18.96 13.07
C GLU A 91 -7.30 -17.68 12.22
N HIS A 92 -6.33 -17.38 11.35
CA HIS A 92 -6.40 -16.22 10.46
C HIS A 92 -7.52 -16.34 9.44
N ALA A 93 -7.71 -17.53 8.86
CA ALA A 93 -8.77 -17.76 7.88
C ALA A 93 -10.16 -17.62 8.50
N ALA A 94 -10.36 -18.15 9.72
CA ALA A 94 -11.59 -17.99 10.49
C ALA A 94 -11.82 -16.52 10.86
N PHE A 95 -10.80 -15.81 11.34
CA PHE A 95 -10.91 -14.39 11.67
C PHE A 95 -11.33 -13.55 10.44
N LEU A 96 -10.75 -13.79 9.26
CA LEU A 96 -11.12 -13.08 8.04
C LEU A 96 -12.59 -13.32 7.66
N ARG A 97 -13.07 -14.57 7.74
CA ARG A 97 -14.47 -14.90 7.41
C ARG A 97 -15.45 -14.38 8.46
N ASP A 98 -15.19 -14.66 9.73
CA ASP A 98 -16.16 -14.56 10.81
C ASP A 98 -16.15 -13.17 11.46
N VAL A 99 -14.98 -12.54 11.53
CA VAL A 99 -14.81 -11.23 12.18
C VAL A 99 -14.68 -10.13 11.16
N ALA A 100 -13.78 -10.29 10.19
CA ALA A 100 -13.62 -9.30 9.16
C ALA A 100 -14.83 -9.31 8.23
N ALA A 101 -15.43 -10.46 7.91
CA ALA A 101 -16.43 -10.61 6.83
C ALA A 101 -15.80 -10.33 5.46
N ILE A 102 -14.71 -11.02 5.14
CA ILE A 102 -14.12 -11.10 3.79
C ILE A 102 -13.58 -12.49 3.55
N ASP A 103 -13.58 -12.90 2.29
CA ASP A 103 -12.97 -14.16 1.90
C ASP A 103 -11.45 -14.11 2.13
N PRO A 104 -10.87 -15.12 2.81
CA PRO A 104 -9.43 -15.22 2.98
C PRO A 104 -8.72 -15.25 1.62
N PRO A 105 -7.56 -14.56 1.47
CA PRO A 105 -6.75 -14.69 0.26
C PRO A 105 -6.42 -16.17 -0.02
N PRO A 106 -6.51 -16.65 -1.28
CA PRO A 106 -6.29 -18.06 -1.61
C PRO A 106 -4.95 -18.60 -1.12
N LEU A 107 -3.91 -17.77 -1.15
CA LEU A 107 -2.55 -18.12 -0.74
C LEU A 107 -2.21 -17.69 0.69
N LEU A 108 -3.19 -17.40 1.55
CA LEU A 108 -2.96 -16.96 2.94
C LEU A 108 -2.00 -17.89 3.71
N SER A 109 -2.22 -19.20 3.62
CA SER A 109 -1.35 -20.19 4.28
C SER A 109 0.08 -20.16 3.75
N SER A 110 0.24 -19.98 2.45
CA SER A 110 1.56 -19.87 1.82
C SER A 110 2.25 -18.56 2.22
N LEU A 111 1.51 -17.46 2.30
CA LEU A 111 2.03 -16.16 2.73
C LEU A 111 2.60 -16.24 4.15
N ILE A 112 1.82 -16.72 5.13
CA ILE A 112 2.27 -16.84 6.53
C ILE A 112 3.52 -17.73 6.64
N ARG A 113 3.54 -18.85 5.92
CA ARG A 113 4.71 -19.76 5.91
C ARG A 113 5.95 -19.10 5.28
N VAL A 114 5.78 -18.34 4.20
CA VAL A 114 6.88 -17.59 3.56
C VAL A 114 7.43 -16.54 4.51
N LEU A 115 6.57 -15.77 5.19
CA LEU A 115 6.98 -14.78 6.19
C LEU A 115 7.76 -15.43 7.35
N GLN A 116 7.30 -16.57 7.84
CA GLN A 116 8.01 -17.35 8.85
C GLN A 116 9.37 -17.87 8.35
N ALA A 117 9.45 -18.31 7.09
CA ALA A 117 10.69 -18.74 6.47
C ALA A 117 11.71 -17.59 6.28
N GLN A 118 11.22 -16.35 6.18
CA GLN A 118 12.02 -15.12 6.21
C GLN A 118 12.44 -14.71 7.63
N GLY A 119 12.03 -15.47 8.66
CA GLY A 119 12.44 -15.27 10.05
C GLY A 119 11.46 -14.47 10.90
N GLU A 120 10.28 -14.12 10.38
CA GLU A 120 9.24 -13.46 11.16
C GLU A 120 8.49 -14.43 12.08
N GLN A 121 7.88 -13.91 13.15
CA GLN A 121 7.13 -14.70 14.13
C GLN A 121 5.62 -14.51 13.94
N SER A 122 4.84 -15.59 13.97
CA SER A 122 3.38 -15.51 13.86
C SER A 122 2.79 -14.64 14.97
N VAL A 123 1.82 -13.80 14.60
CA VAL A 123 0.99 -13.01 15.51
C VAL A 123 -0.45 -13.50 15.39
N SER A 124 -1.27 -13.36 16.45
CA SER A 124 -2.70 -13.68 16.35
C SER A 124 -3.41 -12.57 15.56
N PRO A 125 -4.36 -12.87 14.67
CA PRO A 125 -5.10 -11.85 13.91
C PRO A 125 -5.90 -10.89 14.81
N SER A 126 -6.13 -11.25 16.07
CA SER A 126 -6.81 -10.41 17.07
C SER A 126 -5.86 -9.45 17.82
N ASP A 127 -4.54 -9.63 17.73
CA ASP A 127 -3.54 -8.77 18.41
C ASP A 127 -3.32 -7.46 17.65
N ARG A 128 -4.36 -6.60 17.66
CA ARG A 128 -4.41 -5.36 16.87
C ARG A 128 -4.07 -4.08 17.65
N ARG A 129 -3.51 -4.21 18.86
CA ARG A 129 -3.13 -3.06 19.70
C ARG A 129 -2.04 -2.22 19.05
N GLY A 130 -2.16 -0.90 19.17
CA GLY A 130 -1.20 0.07 18.68
C GLY A 130 -1.06 0.11 17.15
N MET A 131 -2.07 -0.33 16.41
CA MET A 131 -2.09 -0.35 14.95
C MET A 131 -3.35 0.33 14.42
N VAL A 132 -3.31 0.81 13.18
CA VAL A 132 -4.52 1.22 12.46
C VAL A 132 -5.58 0.10 12.55
N PRO A 133 -6.83 0.38 12.97
CA PRO A 133 -7.86 -0.64 13.24
C PRO A 133 -8.21 -1.52 12.03
N LEU A 134 -7.81 -1.10 10.84
CA LEU A 134 -8.03 -1.76 9.56
C LEU A 134 -7.02 -2.87 9.24
N ALA A 135 -5.93 -2.97 10.01
CA ALA A 135 -4.88 -3.96 9.82
C ALA A 135 -5.19 -5.29 10.52
N ILE A 136 -4.88 -6.40 9.85
CA ILE A 136 -5.01 -7.76 10.36
C ILE A 136 -3.60 -8.36 10.41
N PRO A 137 -2.96 -8.42 11.60
CA PRO A 137 -1.57 -8.86 11.73
C PRO A 137 -1.42 -10.33 11.29
N LEU A 138 -0.28 -10.63 10.66
CA LEU A 138 0.12 -11.98 10.28
C LEU A 138 1.36 -12.41 11.06
N THR A 139 2.40 -11.58 10.99
CA THR A 139 3.71 -11.86 11.56
C THR A 139 4.37 -10.59 12.07
N ARG A 140 5.33 -10.74 12.98
CA ARG A 140 6.16 -9.68 13.53
C ARG A 140 7.62 -9.96 13.24
N ASN A 141 8.31 -8.94 12.75
CA ASN A 141 9.76 -8.97 12.62
C ASN A 141 10.39 -8.83 14.03
N PRO A 142 11.15 -9.83 14.51
CA PRO A 142 11.70 -9.78 15.87
C PRO A 142 12.82 -8.75 16.05
N ALA A 143 13.46 -8.29 14.97
CA ALA A 143 14.56 -7.34 15.04
C ALA A 143 14.07 -5.89 15.06
N THR A 144 13.03 -5.58 14.29
CA THR A 144 12.51 -4.20 14.17
C THR A 144 11.21 -3.99 14.97
N GLY A 145 10.53 -5.05 15.36
CA GLY A 145 9.20 -4.99 15.98
C GLY A 145 8.06 -4.71 14.99
N ALA A 146 8.38 -4.41 13.72
CA ALA A 146 7.39 -4.13 12.68
C ALA A 146 6.49 -5.33 12.41
N VAL A 147 5.23 -5.07 12.09
CA VAL A 147 4.21 -6.10 11.88
C VAL A 147 3.84 -6.17 10.41
N THR A 148 3.98 -7.34 9.80
CA THR A 148 3.42 -7.61 8.48
C THR A 148 1.94 -7.99 8.66
N ALA A 149 1.06 -7.32 7.93
CA ALA A 149 -0.39 -7.44 8.09
C ALA A 149 -1.11 -7.45 6.73
N LEU A 150 -2.35 -7.93 6.71
CA LEU A 150 -3.29 -7.68 5.62
C LEU A 150 -4.09 -6.42 5.93
N LEU A 151 -4.38 -5.63 4.89
CA LEU A 151 -5.21 -4.44 5.03
C LEU A 151 -6.65 -4.72 4.56
N ARG A 152 -7.62 -4.57 5.47
CA ARG A 152 -9.04 -4.56 5.12
C ARG A 152 -9.45 -3.13 4.78
N TRP A 153 -9.37 -2.76 3.51
CA TRP A 153 -9.80 -1.43 3.08
C TRP A 153 -11.32 -1.25 3.29
N PRO A 154 -11.79 -0.17 3.95
CA PRO A 154 -13.19 -0.04 4.35
C PRO A 154 -14.14 0.09 3.15
N THR A 155 -13.67 0.69 2.05
CA THR A 155 -14.42 0.91 0.82
C THR A 155 -13.71 0.29 -0.38
N ALA A 156 -13.20 -0.94 -0.21
CA ALA A 156 -12.47 -1.66 -1.26
C ALA A 156 -13.32 -1.75 -2.56
N PRO A 157 -12.80 -1.29 -3.72
CA PRO A 157 -13.49 -1.49 -4.99
C PRO A 157 -13.64 -2.98 -5.30
N PRO A 158 -14.70 -3.38 -6.05
CA PRO A 158 -14.86 -4.76 -6.50
C PRO A 158 -13.62 -5.28 -7.23
N GLY A 159 -13.14 -6.45 -6.82
CA GLY A 159 -11.95 -7.09 -7.41
C GLY A 159 -10.62 -6.59 -6.86
N MET A 160 -10.58 -5.62 -5.94
CA MET A 160 -9.37 -5.27 -5.21
C MET A 160 -8.99 -6.41 -4.26
N GLN A 161 -7.81 -7.00 -4.47
CA GLN A 161 -7.25 -7.98 -3.53
C GLN A 161 -6.79 -7.28 -2.25
N MET A 162 -6.78 -8.02 -1.13
CA MET A 162 -6.27 -7.51 0.15
C MET A 162 -4.77 -7.22 0.06
N PRO A 163 -4.34 -5.96 0.26
CA PRO A 163 -2.93 -5.62 0.24
C PRO A 163 -2.17 -6.20 1.43
N VAL A 164 -0.91 -6.54 1.20
CA VAL A 164 0.07 -6.83 2.27
C VAL A 164 0.75 -5.52 2.64
N ILE A 165 0.67 -5.16 3.92
CA ILE A 165 1.22 -3.93 4.47
C ILE A 165 2.23 -4.24 5.58
N CYS A 166 3.08 -3.26 5.86
CA CYS A 166 3.95 -3.23 7.02
C CYS A 166 3.46 -2.13 7.95
N VAL A 167 3.19 -2.46 9.21
CA VAL A 167 2.84 -1.52 10.28
C VAL A 167 4.11 -1.25 11.09
N GLY A 168 4.49 0.03 11.12
CA GLY A 168 5.69 0.51 11.78
C GLY A 168 5.43 1.07 13.18
N GLU A 169 6.42 1.78 13.70
CA GLU A 169 6.28 2.57 14.92
C GLU A 169 5.21 3.67 14.73
N GLY A 170 4.34 3.89 15.72
CA GLY A 170 3.19 4.80 15.62
C GLY A 170 1.92 4.19 15.02
N GLY A 171 1.95 2.93 14.57
CA GLY A 171 0.75 2.18 14.16
C GLY A 171 0.19 2.50 12.77
N GLY A 172 0.77 3.49 12.07
CA GLY A 172 0.55 3.70 10.64
C GLY A 172 1.21 2.60 9.79
N CYS A 173 0.85 2.55 8.51
CA CYS A 173 1.27 1.48 7.61
C CYS A 173 1.86 1.97 6.29
N VAL A 174 2.62 1.10 5.64
CA VAL A 174 3.10 1.25 4.26
C VAL A 174 2.74 0.01 3.45
N LEU A 175 2.47 0.20 2.16
CA LEU A 175 2.23 -0.91 1.25
C LEU A 175 3.52 -1.70 1.02
N VAL A 176 3.42 -3.03 1.09
CA VAL A 176 4.53 -3.94 0.76
C VAL A 176 4.25 -4.65 -0.56
N ALA A 177 3.04 -5.17 -0.76
CA ALA A 177 2.59 -5.79 -2.00
C ALA A 177 1.07 -5.62 -2.15
N ARG A 178 0.57 -5.58 -3.39
CA ARG A 178 -0.88 -5.38 -3.61
C ARG A 178 -1.70 -6.63 -3.30
N SER A 179 -1.05 -7.79 -3.18
CA SER A 179 -1.68 -9.05 -2.81
C SER A 179 -0.67 -10.04 -2.24
N ALA A 180 -1.20 -11.12 -1.65
CA ALA A 180 -0.41 -12.26 -1.20
C ALA A 180 0.38 -12.90 -2.36
N ASP A 181 -0.23 -12.99 -3.54
CA ASP A 181 0.39 -13.54 -4.76
C ASP A 181 1.64 -12.73 -5.15
N GLU A 182 1.54 -11.41 -5.23
CA GLU A 182 2.68 -10.54 -5.57
C GLU A 182 3.80 -10.67 -4.53
N TYR A 183 3.45 -10.73 -3.25
CA TYR A 183 4.43 -10.91 -2.17
C TYR A 183 5.19 -12.23 -2.32
N ILE A 184 4.46 -13.34 -2.47
CA ILE A 184 5.06 -14.68 -2.57
C ILE A 184 5.90 -14.80 -3.84
N GLN A 185 5.38 -14.32 -4.98
CA GLN A 185 6.09 -14.37 -6.26
C GLN A 185 7.41 -13.60 -6.17
N ARG A 186 7.39 -12.39 -5.59
CA ARG A 186 8.60 -11.62 -5.34
C ARG A 186 9.60 -12.38 -4.46
N ALA A 187 9.16 -12.94 -3.34
CA ALA A 187 10.03 -13.66 -2.42
C ALA A 187 10.70 -14.88 -3.10
N LEU A 188 9.98 -15.59 -3.98
CA LEU A 188 10.52 -16.70 -4.77
C LEU A 188 11.59 -16.24 -5.78
N VAL A 189 11.37 -15.11 -6.43
CA VAL A 189 12.34 -14.52 -7.36
C VAL A 189 13.60 -14.08 -6.62
N GLU A 190 13.45 -13.40 -5.49
CA GLU A 190 14.57 -12.95 -4.66
C GLU A 190 15.39 -14.12 -4.11
N GLU A 191 14.76 -15.22 -3.70
CA GLU A 191 15.45 -16.45 -3.31
C GLU A 191 16.24 -17.07 -4.48
N ASP A 192 15.64 -17.16 -5.67
CA ASP A 192 16.29 -17.75 -6.85
C ASP A 192 17.51 -16.93 -7.32
N VAL A 193 17.48 -15.60 -7.16
CA VAL A 193 18.63 -14.73 -7.42
C VAL A 193 19.68 -14.82 -6.31
N GLY A 194 19.25 -14.73 -5.05
CA GLY A 194 20.13 -14.78 -3.87
C GLY A 194 20.84 -16.12 -3.70
N GLY A 195 20.26 -17.19 -4.24
CA GLY A 195 20.86 -18.53 -4.24
C GLY A 195 22.21 -18.65 -4.96
N LYS A 196 22.57 -17.68 -5.80
CA LYS A 196 23.87 -17.67 -6.50
C LYS A 196 25.02 -17.12 -5.65
N GLY A 197 24.74 -16.57 -4.46
CA GLY A 197 25.70 -15.89 -3.60
C GLY A 197 26.00 -16.62 -2.29
N GLY A 198 26.64 -17.79 -2.35
CA GLY A 198 27.34 -18.40 -1.19
C GLY A 198 26.50 -18.73 0.06
N ALA A 199 25.18 -18.82 -0.06
CA ALA A 199 24.33 -19.32 1.02
C ALA A 199 24.70 -20.77 1.34
N ALA A 200 24.74 -21.13 2.63
CA ALA A 200 24.98 -22.50 3.04
C ALA A 200 23.92 -23.44 2.41
N GLU A 201 24.32 -24.64 1.99
CA GLU A 201 23.50 -25.62 1.23
C GLU A 201 22.13 -25.96 1.87
N GLY A 202 21.88 -25.59 3.14
CA GLY A 202 20.60 -25.77 3.85
C GLY A 202 19.70 -24.54 3.97
N GLU A 203 20.09 -23.37 3.44
CA GLU A 203 19.24 -22.16 3.43
C GLU A 203 18.57 -21.93 2.08
N MET A 204 19.08 -22.57 1.03
CA MET A 204 18.54 -22.52 -0.31
C MET A 204 17.16 -23.19 -0.39
N GLY A 205 16.19 -22.51 -0.98
CA GLY A 205 14.89 -23.08 -1.29
C GLY A 205 13.92 -23.13 -0.10
N ARG A 206 14.26 -22.51 1.03
CA ARG A 206 13.40 -22.44 2.22
C ARG A 206 12.10 -21.70 1.92
N ILE A 207 12.18 -20.58 1.20
CA ILE A 207 11.01 -19.80 0.75
C ILE A 207 10.19 -20.63 -0.23
N ARG A 208 10.84 -21.28 -1.20
CA ARG A 208 10.19 -22.16 -2.17
C ARG A 208 9.52 -23.37 -1.54
N GLU A 209 10.09 -23.95 -0.50
CA GLU A 209 9.48 -25.02 0.28
C GLU A 209 8.25 -24.50 1.02
N ALA A 210 8.41 -23.37 1.74
CA ALA A 210 7.36 -22.73 2.53
C ALA A 210 6.15 -22.28 1.70
N ALA A 211 6.38 -21.79 0.48
CA ALA A 211 5.33 -21.40 -0.46
C ALA A 211 4.38 -22.56 -0.82
N GLY A 212 4.83 -23.82 -0.66
CA GLY A 212 4.04 -25.00 -0.97
C GLY A 212 3.74 -25.15 -2.46
N GLU A 213 2.89 -26.12 -2.82
CA GLU A 213 2.58 -26.39 -4.23
C GLU A 213 1.92 -25.18 -4.91
N GLU A 214 0.90 -24.60 -4.28
CA GLU A 214 0.14 -23.47 -4.81
C GLU A 214 1.03 -22.24 -5.05
N GLY A 215 1.86 -21.85 -4.07
CA GLY A 215 2.76 -20.71 -4.22
C GLY A 215 3.86 -20.95 -5.26
N ARG A 216 4.33 -22.20 -5.41
CA ARG A 216 5.31 -22.57 -6.45
C ARG A 216 4.79 -22.42 -7.88
N ARG A 217 3.47 -22.33 -8.09
CA ARG A 217 2.88 -22.07 -9.42
C ARG A 217 3.08 -20.62 -9.89
N LEU A 218 3.41 -19.70 -8.98
CA LEU A 218 3.63 -18.29 -9.30
C LEU A 218 4.98 -18.01 -9.97
N TYR A 219 5.97 -18.89 -9.76
CA TYR A 219 7.34 -18.69 -10.29
C TYR A 219 8.10 -20.00 -10.47
N SER A 220 8.62 -20.22 -11.68
CA SER A 220 9.53 -21.32 -11.99
C SER A 220 10.99 -20.90 -11.78
N PRO A 221 11.82 -21.72 -11.11
CA PRO A 221 13.24 -21.42 -10.89
C PRO A 221 13.97 -21.17 -12.21
N GLY A 222 14.84 -20.16 -12.24
CA GLY A 222 15.58 -19.76 -13.43
C GLY A 222 14.84 -18.85 -14.40
N GLU A 223 13.55 -18.53 -14.19
CA GLU A 223 12.81 -17.60 -15.05
C GLU A 223 13.44 -16.21 -15.09
N PHE A 224 13.98 -15.70 -13.97
CA PHE A 224 14.74 -14.44 -13.97
C PHE A 224 15.99 -14.52 -14.86
N ALA A 225 16.77 -15.59 -14.76
CA ALA A 225 17.96 -15.77 -15.58
C ALA A 225 17.59 -15.90 -17.08
N ALA A 226 16.47 -16.56 -17.38
CA ALA A 226 15.97 -16.73 -18.73
C ALA A 226 15.39 -15.43 -19.34
N SER A 227 14.87 -14.51 -18.50
CA SER A 227 14.21 -13.28 -18.97
C SER A 227 15.17 -12.29 -19.64
N LYS A 228 16.48 -12.43 -19.40
CA LYS A 228 17.52 -11.46 -19.81
C LYS A 228 17.25 -10.05 -19.28
N SER A 229 16.47 -9.94 -18.20
CA SER A 229 16.26 -8.68 -17.52
C SER A 229 17.59 -8.17 -17.00
N LYS A 230 17.85 -6.89 -17.23
CA LYS A 230 19.15 -6.28 -16.95
C LYS A 230 19.46 -6.18 -15.45
N SER A 231 18.44 -6.21 -14.59
CA SER A 231 18.58 -6.25 -13.13
C SER A 231 17.35 -6.91 -12.49
N LEU A 232 17.48 -7.31 -11.22
CA LEU A 232 16.37 -7.83 -10.42
C LEU A 232 15.23 -6.82 -10.32
N ASP A 233 15.53 -5.55 -10.01
CA ASP A 233 14.52 -4.50 -9.90
C ASP A 233 13.75 -4.28 -11.20
N ALA A 234 14.45 -4.35 -12.35
CA ALA A 234 13.82 -4.26 -13.67
C ALA A 234 12.91 -5.48 -13.93
N TYR A 235 13.30 -6.67 -13.51
CA TYR A 235 12.45 -7.85 -13.61
C TYR A 235 11.21 -7.73 -12.72
N LEU A 236 11.37 -7.37 -11.44
CA LEU A 236 10.26 -7.24 -10.50
C LEU A 236 9.21 -6.27 -11.04
N THR A 237 9.63 -5.05 -11.41
CA THR A 237 8.73 -3.98 -11.88
C THR A 237 8.03 -4.27 -13.21
N THR A 238 8.57 -5.16 -14.06
CA THR A 238 8.02 -5.45 -15.39
C THR A 238 7.35 -6.81 -15.54
N LYS A 239 7.71 -7.79 -14.69
CA LYS A 239 7.26 -9.19 -14.80
C LYS A 239 6.50 -9.70 -13.58
N VAL A 240 6.70 -9.09 -12.42
CA VAL A 240 6.08 -9.54 -11.16
C VAL A 240 5.01 -8.55 -10.72
N GLY A 241 5.40 -7.33 -10.38
CA GLY A 241 4.50 -6.32 -9.83
C GLY A 241 5.24 -5.02 -9.52
N MET A 242 4.49 -3.96 -9.25
CA MET A 242 5.07 -2.72 -8.76
C MET A 242 5.14 -2.77 -7.24
N PHE A 243 6.34 -2.56 -6.69
CA PHE A 243 6.59 -2.58 -5.26
C PHE A 243 7.17 -1.23 -4.83
N PRO A 244 6.61 -0.60 -3.78
CA PRO A 244 7.12 0.65 -3.19
C PRO A 244 8.64 0.70 -3.04
N ASP A 245 9.21 -0.20 -2.25
CA ASP A 245 10.64 -0.22 -1.93
C ASP A 245 11.54 -0.49 -3.15
N VAL A 246 11.04 -1.21 -4.17
CA VAL A 246 11.79 -1.44 -5.42
C VAL A 246 11.90 -0.14 -6.21
N LEU A 247 10.82 0.65 -6.28
CA LEU A 247 10.82 1.94 -6.97
C LEU A 247 11.66 2.97 -6.20
N GLU A 248 11.60 2.96 -4.87
CA GLU A 248 12.44 3.79 -4.02
C GLU A 248 13.92 3.45 -4.21
N ARG A 249 14.26 2.16 -4.20
CA ARG A 249 15.64 1.69 -4.46
C ARG A 249 16.14 2.09 -5.84
N LEU A 250 15.28 2.07 -6.87
CA LEU A 250 15.63 2.55 -8.20
C LEU A 250 15.95 4.06 -8.19
N ALA A 251 15.09 4.87 -7.56
CA ALA A 251 15.31 6.31 -7.46
C ALA A 251 16.58 6.66 -6.66
N LEU A 252 16.80 6.00 -5.52
CA LEU A 252 17.99 6.20 -4.69
C LEU A 252 19.28 5.77 -5.40
N ARG A 253 19.26 4.67 -6.16
CA ARG A 253 20.43 4.23 -6.94
C ARG A 253 20.83 5.27 -7.98
N HIS A 254 19.88 5.85 -8.70
CA HIS A 254 20.19 6.93 -9.64
C HIS A 254 20.80 8.15 -8.93
N LEU A 255 20.28 8.50 -7.76
CA LEU A 255 20.81 9.59 -6.95
C LEU A 255 22.25 9.33 -6.49
N GLU A 256 22.54 8.11 -6.01
CA GLU A 256 23.89 7.69 -5.61
C GLU A 256 24.90 7.73 -6.77
N GLN A 257 24.44 7.50 -8.00
CA GLN A 257 25.25 7.60 -9.22
C GLN A 257 25.44 9.05 -9.71
N GLY A 258 24.83 10.04 -9.03
CA GLY A 258 24.84 11.44 -9.45
C GLY A 258 23.87 11.75 -10.59
N ASP A 259 23.04 10.79 -11.03
CA ASP A 259 22.01 10.99 -12.04
C ASP A 259 20.71 11.49 -11.39
N GLN A 260 20.73 12.77 -11.02
CA GLN A 260 19.59 13.43 -10.38
C GLN A 260 18.34 13.43 -11.26
N VAL A 261 18.49 13.51 -12.58
CA VAL A 261 17.35 13.55 -13.50
C VAL A 261 16.62 12.22 -13.48
N SER A 262 17.34 11.10 -13.61
CA SER A 262 16.71 9.77 -13.54
C SER A 262 16.14 9.48 -12.16
N ALA A 263 16.78 9.94 -11.08
CA ALA A 263 16.25 9.83 -9.73
C ALA A 263 14.89 10.52 -9.61
N LEU A 264 14.78 11.76 -10.09
CA LEU A 264 13.54 12.54 -10.07
C LEU A 264 12.45 11.91 -10.95
N VAL A 265 12.80 11.41 -12.14
CA VAL A 265 11.85 10.69 -13.00
C VAL A 265 11.31 9.44 -12.30
N ALA A 266 12.17 8.68 -11.62
CA ALA A 266 11.76 7.51 -10.85
C ALA A 266 10.87 7.87 -9.64
N GLY A 267 11.22 8.93 -8.91
CA GLY A 267 10.42 9.44 -7.79
C GLY A 267 9.04 9.96 -8.22
N GLU A 268 8.98 10.74 -9.30
CA GLU A 268 7.71 11.20 -9.87
C GLU A 268 6.88 10.02 -10.37
N PHE A 269 7.51 9.06 -11.08
CA PHE A 269 6.85 7.84 -11.54
C PHE A 269 6.24 7.07 -10.38
N TYR A 270 6.98 6.89 -9.28
CA TYR A 270 6.48 6.25 -8.08
C TYR A 270 5.25 6.97 -7.49
N ALA A 271 5.29 8.29 -7.42
CA ALA A 271 4.18 9.14 -6.94
C ALA A 271 2.98 9.26 -7.91
N ARG A 272 2.91 8.45 -8.98
CA ARG A 272 1.73 8.37 -9.86
C ARG A 272 0.67 7.44 -9.27
N LYS A 273 -0.28 7.01 -10.11
CA LYS A 273 -1.49 6.27 -9.73
C LYS A 273 -1.26 4.76 -9.53
N HIS A 274 -0.05 4.34 -9.16
CA HIS A 274 0.29 2.92 -9.01
C HIS A 274 -0.25 2.32 -7.70
N PHE A 275 -0.34 3.15 -6.66
CA PHE A 275 -0.73 2.75 -5.31
C PHE A 275 -1.84 3.67 -4.79
N PRO A 276 -3.06 3.60 -5.37
CA PRO A 276 -4.16 4.46 -4.96
C PRO A 276 -4.48 4.28 -3.47
N GLY A 277 -4.68 5.39 -2.76
CA GLY A 277 -4.98 5.39 -1.32
C GLY A 277 -3.76 5.36 -0.40
N PHE A 278 -2.54 5.17 -0.91
CA PHE A 278 -1.32 5.23 -0.11
C PHE A 278 -0.59 6.56 -0.32
N ALA A 279 -0.27 7.23 0.79
CA ALA A 279 0.38 8.53 0.81
C ALA A 279 1.92 8.43 0.68
N HIS A 280 2.50 7.30 1.10
CA HIS A 280 3.95 7.08 1.13
C HIS A 280 4.70 7.41 -0.18
N PRO A 281 4.18 7.08 -1.38
CA PRO A 281 4.85 7.46 -2.63
C PRO A 281 5.06 8.98 -2.77
N PHE A 282 4.09 9.78 -2.32
CA PHE A 282 4.18 11.24 -2.33
C PHE A 282 5.15 11.74 -1.26
N THR A 283 5.13 11.15 -0.07
CA THR A 283 6.09 11.44 1.01
C THR A 283 7.53 11.19 0.55
N PHE A 284 7.79 10.02 -0.04
CA PHE A 284 9.12 9.68 -0.57
C PHE A 284 9.55 10.67 -1.65
N ASN A 285 8.67 10.99 -2.61
CA ASN A 285 8.99 11.93 -3.68
C ASN A 285 9.29 13.35 -3.13
N ALA A 286 8.55 13.80 -2.11
CA ALA A 286 8.82 15.06 -1.42
C ALA A 286 10.21 15.06 -0.77
N GLN A 287 10.57 14.00 -0.06
CA GLN A 287 11.90 13.84 0.54
C GLN A 287 13.01 13.79 -0.52
N LEU A 288 12.79 13.10 -1.65
CA LEU A 288 13.74 13.04 -2.75
C LEU A 288 13.97 14.43 -3.38
N LEU A 289 12.90 15.18 -3.64
CA LEU A 289 12.97 16.56 -4.14
C LEU A 289 13.75 17.47 -3.19
N LEU A 290 13.53 17.32 -1.88
CA LEU A 290 14.28 18.08 -0.88
C LEU A 290 15.78 17.75 -0.93
N ARG A 291 16.14 16.46 -1.01
CA ARG A 291 17.55 16.00 -1.07
C ARG A 291 18.30 16.53 -2.28
N VAL A 292 17.63 16.74 -3.42
CA VAL A 292 18.25 17.32 -4.62
C VAL A 292 18.17 18.85 -4.68
N GLY A 293 17.77 19.52 -3.59
CA GLY A 293 17.75 20.97 -3.50
C GLY A 293 16.55 21.65 -4.18
N ARG A 294 15.39 20.98 -4.28
CA ARG A 294 14.14 21.53 -4.85
C ARG A 294 13.06 21.72 -3.77
N PRO A 295 13.26 22.63 -2.79
CA PRO A 295 12.40 22.72 -1.60
C PRO A 295 10.96 23.16 -1.89
N THR A 296 10.73 24.00 -2.91
CA THR A 296 9.37 24.45 -3.27
C THR A 296 8.53 23.29 -3.79
N GLU A 297 9.11 22.43 -4.62
CA GLU A 297 8.43 21.25 -5.17
C GLU A 297 8.29 20.15 -4.13
N ALA A 298 9.29 19.97 -3.27
CA ALA A 298 9.21 19.08 -2.12
C ALA A 298 8.01 19.45 -1.24
N ARG A 299 7.83 20.74 -0.96
CA ARG A 299 6.69 21.25 -0.20
C ARG A 299 5.36 20.92 -0.89
N ASP A 300 5.25 21.17 -2.19
CA ASP A 300 4.01 20.88 -2.92
C ASP A 300 3.71 19.38 -2.98
N ALA A 301 4.73 18.52 -3.11
CA ALA A 301 4.59 17.07 -3.03
C ALA A 301 4.13 16.61 -1.63
N ALA A 302 4.68 17.18 -0.55
CA ALA A 302 4.24 16.89 0.81
C ALA A 302 2.78 17.30 1.06
N ARG A 303 2.34 18.43 0.49
CA ARG A 303 0.92 18.84 0.52
C ARG A 303 0.02 17.85 -0.21
N ILE A 304 0.48 17.22 -1.28
CA ILE A 304 -0.27 16.16 -1.96
C ILE A 304 -0.31 14.90 -1.08
N ALA A 305 0.77 14.55 -0.40
CA ALA A 305 0.80 13.42 0.53
C ALA A 305 -0.27 13.57 1.62
N LEU A 306 -0.42 14.76 2.22
CA LEU A 306 -1.41 15.05 3.26
C LEU A 306 -2.87 15.13 2.78
N LYS A 307 -3.11 15.06 1.46
CA LYS A 307 -4.46 14.84 0.90
C LYS A 307 -4.85 13.37 0.85
N SER A 308 -3.90 12.48 1.10
CA SER A 308 -4.11 11.04 1.23
C SER A 308 -4.15 10.68 2.72
N PRO A 309 -4.65 9.50 3.10
CA PRO A 309 -4.81 9.15 4.51
C PRO A 309 -3.47 9.15 5.26
N TRP A 310 -3.39 9.86 6.39
CA TRP A 310 -2.15 10.12 7.12
C TRP A 310 -1.54 8.86 7.72
N TRP A 311 -2.38 7.87 8.02
CA TRP A 311 -1.98 6.54 8.45
C TRP A 311 -1.28 5.70 7.36
N THR A 312 -1.08 6.26 6.17
CA THR A 312 -0.35 5.64 5.05
C THR A 312 0.90 6.41 4.60
N LEU A 313 1.35 7.41 5.37
CA LEU A 313 2.47 8.29 5.00
C LEU A 313 3.84 7.61 4.96
N GLY A 314 4.02 6.54 5.74
CA GLY A 314 5.32 5.91 6.00
C GLY A 314 6.35 6.85 6.66
N ALA A 315 5.85 7.90 7.32
CA ALA A 315 6.56 8.87 8.14
C ALA A 315 5.56 9.41 9.18
N SER A 316 6.03 10.15 10.19
CA SER A 316 5.09 10.79 11.13
C SER A 316 4.31 11.91 10.43
N TYR A 317 3.09 12.19 10.90
CA TYR A 317 2.31 13.32 10.40
C TYR A 317 3.10 14.64 10.54
N GLN A 318 3.73 14.86 11.70
CA GLN A 318 4.47 16.08 12.00
C GLN A 318 5.61 16.32 11.00
N GLU A 319 6.41 15.30 10.67
CA GLU A 319 7.49 15.40 9.68
C GLU A 319 6.98 15.85 8.30
N VAL A 320 5.83 15.31 7.86
CA VAL A 320 5.26 15.65 6.55
C VAL A 320 4.58 17.02 6.58
N ALA A 321 3.91 17.38 7.69
CA ALA A 321 3.27 18.67 7.89
C ALA A 321 4.29 19.83 7.94
N GLU A 322 5.44 19.62 8.57
CA GLU A 322 6.58 20.53 8.55
C GLU A 322 7.10 20.73 7.12
N LEU A 323 7.31 19.64 6.37
CA LEU A 323 7.76 19.70 4.98
C LEU A 323 6.74 20.41 4.06
N ALA A 324 5.44 20.22 4.31
CA ALA A 324 4.35 20.89 3.61
C ALA A 324 4.19 22.38 3.97
N GLY A 325 4.82 22.81 5.07
CA GLY A 325 4.69 24.16 5.62
C GLY A 325 3.28 24.46 6.16
N TYR A 326 2.60 23.43 6.68
CA TYR A 326 1.26 23.57 7.28
C TYR A 326 1.29 23.73 8.80
N GLY A 327 2.33 23.25 9.49
CA GLY A 327 2.29 23.14 10.96
C GLY A 327 1.04 22.38 11.41
N ASP A 328 0.38 22.88 12.45
CA ASP A 328 -0.81 22.23 13.02
C ASP A 328 -2.11 22.53 12.28
N SER A 329 -2.11 23.42 11.29
CA SER A 329 -3.34 23.89 10.63
C SER A 329 -4.17 22.78 9.96
N GLN A 330 -3.53 21.73 9.43
CA GLN A 330 -4.27 20.60 8.85
C GLN A 330 -4.87 19.69 9.93
N LEU A 331 -4.18 19.53 11.06
CA LEU A 331 -4.70 18.80 12.21
C LEU A 331 -5.88 19.53 12.84
N GLU A 332 -5.76 20.85 13.05
CA GLU A 332 -6.85 21.72 13.51
C GLU A 332 -8.06 21.63 12.57
N TYR A 333 -7.83 21.66 11.27
CA TYR A 333 -8.90 21.47 10.28
C TYR A 333 -9.55 20.09 10.42
N ALA A 334 -8.78 19.00 10.51
CA ALA A 334 -9.35 17.67 10.69
C ALA A 334 -10.20 17.56 11.97
N LEU A 335 -9.71 18.14 13.08
CA LEU A 335 -10.45 18.20 14.35
C LEU A 335 -11.75 19.01 14.23
N GLU A 336 -11.73 20.17 13.58
CA GLU A 336 -12.94 20.97 13.32
C GLU A 336 -13.99 20.16 12.55
N ARG A 337 -13.56 19.34 11.60
CA ARG A 337 -14.45 18.53 10.74
C ARG A 337 -15.08 17.34 11.48
N LEU A 338 -14.53 16.97 12.63
CA LEU A 338 -15.11 15.97 13.53
C LEU A 338 -16.19 16.53 14.46
N THR A 339 -16.38 17.86 14.49
CA THR A 339 -17.42 18.50 15.32
C THR A 339 -18.82 18.41 14.69
N GLU A 340 -19.85 18.65 15.50
CA GLU A 340 -21.25 18.77 15.04
C GLU A 340 -21.45 19.95 14.09
N GLU A 341 -20.72 21.05 14.31
CA GLU A 341 -20.71 22.21 13.43
C GLU A 341 -20.15 21.85 12.06
N GLY A 342 -18.99 21.17 12.01
CA GLY A 342 -18.39 20.66 10.78
C GLY A 342 -19.31 19.70 10.03
N ARG A 343 -20.00 18.81 10.76
CA ARG A 343 -21.02 17.91 10.22
C ARG A 343 -22.19 18.66 9.57
N LYS A 344 -22.75 19.66 10.27
CA LYS A 344 -23.86 20.49 9.74
C LYS A 344 -23.45 21.28 8.51
N GLU A 345 -22.23 21.82 8.49
CA GLU A 345 -21.71 22.56 7.34
C GLU A 345 -21.69 21.69 6.07
N ASP A 346 -21.29 20.43 6.18
CA ASP A 346 -21.27 19.48 5.08
C ASP A 346 -22.64 19.08 4.56
N VAL A 347 -23.58 18.86 5.48
CA VAL A 347 -24.98 18.60 5.12
C VAL A 347 -25.58 19.81 4.42
N ASN A 348 -25.28 21.03 4.90
CA ASN A 348 -25.72 22.27 4.27
C ASN A 348 -25.11 22.48 2.86
N LYS A 349 -23.91 21.94 2.61
CA LYS A 349 -23.30 21.88 1.27
C LYS A 349 -23.93 20.82 0.36
N GLY A 350 -24.92 20.06 0.84
CA GLY A 350 -25.68 19.07 0.09
C GLY A 350 -25.07 17.68 0.06
N LYS A 351 -24.09 17.37 0.92
CA LYS A 351 -23.57 16.00 1.03
C LYS A 351 -24.61 15.08 1.68
N ALA A 352 -24.70 13.85 1.17
CA ALA A 352 -25.53 12.81 1.77
C ALA A 352 -25.00 12.45 3.18
N PRO A 353 -25.87 12.20 4.18
CA PRO A 353 -25.46 11.89 5.54
C PRO A 353 -24.45 10.74 5.64
N GLU A 354 -24.61 9.71 4.82
CA GLU A 354 -23.74 8.53 4.76
C GLU A 354 -22.32 8.92 4.29
N GLN A 355 -22.23 9.82 3.30
CA GLN A 355 -20.94 10.34 2.83
C GLN A 355 -20.28 11.23 3.88
N VAL A 356 -21.06 12.03 4.62
CA VAL A 356 -20.53 12.84 5.73
C VAL A 356 -19.95 11.93 6.82
N ALA A 357 -20.63 10.85 7.17
CA ALA A 357 -20.12 9.88 8.13
C ALA A 357 -18.81 9.20 7.65
N LEU A 358 -18.71 8.85 6.36
CA LEU A 358 -17.46 8.34 5.77
C LEU A 358 -16.33 9.35 5.79
N ASP A 359 -16.61 10.61 5.45
CA ASP A 359 -15.61 11.68 5.48
C ASP A 359 -15.10 11.89 6.92
N GLN A 360 -16.01 11.90 7.91
CA GLN A 360 -15.65 11.98 9.33
C GLN A 360 -14.83 10.76 9.78
N ALA A 361 -15.15 9.56 9.31
CA ALA A 361 -14.37 8.37 9.62
C ALA A 361 -12.93 8.47 9.07
N ALA A 362 -12.74 9.08 7.90
CA ALA A 362 -11.42 9.34 7.34
C ALA A 362 -10.64 10.37 8.17
N PHE A 363 -11.25 11.50 8.54
CA PHE A 363 -10.61 12.50 9.41
C PHE A 363 -10.23 11.92 10.77
N LEU A 364 -11.08 11.04 11.31
CA LEU A 364 -10.86 10.41 12.61
C LEU A 364 -9.64 9.47 12.58
N LEU A 365 -9.48 8.68 11.51
CA LEU A 365 -8.28 7.86 11.30
C LEU A 365 -7.02 8.70 11.10
N ASP A 366 -7.13 9.84 10.44
CA ASP A 366 -6.01 10.77 10.22
C ASP A 366 -5.55 11.41 11.53
N VAL A 367 -6.47 11.89 12.35
CA VAL A 367 -6.18 12.41 13.70
C VAL A 367 -5.57 11.31 14.58
N ALA A 368 -6.12 10.10 14.57
CA ALA A 368 -5.57 8.98 15.32
C ALA A 368 -4.13 8.61 14.87
N ALA A 369 -3.80 8.76 13.58
CA ALA A 369 -2.42 8.63 13.10
C ALA A 369 -1.49 9.74 13.59
N ALA A 370 -1.98 10.98 13.66
CA ALA A 370 -1.19 12.12 14.11
C ALA A 370 -0.91 12.09 15.62
N GLU A 371 -1.87 11.58 16.41
CA GLU A 371 -1.84 11.59 17.87
C GLU A 371 -1.49 10.23 18.49
N GLY A 372 -1.59 9.13 17.74
CA GLY A 372 -1.33 7.77 18.23
C GLY A 372 -2.45 7.18 19.08
N THR A 373 -3.70 7.60 18.86
CA THR A 373 -4.88 7.32 19.71
C THR A 373 -5.79 6.24 19.12
N TRP A 374 -5.20 5.17 18.57
CA TRP A 374 -5.91 4.13 17.82
C TRP A 374 -7.04 3.46 18.60
N GLU A 375 -6.78 3.07 19.84
CA GLU A 375 -7.72 2.33 20.68
C GLU A 375 -8.93 3.18 21.08
N GLU A 376 -8.68 4.43 21.46
CA GLU A 376 -9.69 5.38 21.92
C GLU A 376 -10.68 5.73 20.80
N THR A 377 -10.22 5.61 19.56
CA THR A 377 -10.95 5.97 18.36
C THR A 377 -11.92 4.88 17.87
N CYS A 378 -11.70 3.61 18.25
CA CYS A 378 -12.42 2.46 17.67
C CYS A 378 -13.95 2.53 17.82
N GLU A 379 -14.47 2.95 18.98
CA GLU A 379 -15.91 3.02 19.22
C GLU A 379 -16.59 4.08 18.35
N GLN A 380 -16.00 5.28 18.29
CA GLN A 380 -16.49 6.38 17.46
C GLN A 380 -16.39 6.03 15.97
N LEU A 381 -15.27 5.44 15.55
CA LEU A 381 -15.06 5.00 14.17
C LEU A 381 -16.11 3.98 13.72
N ALA A 382 -16.42 3.01 14.59
CA ALA A 382 -17.47 2.04 14.31
C ALA A 382 -18.85 2.70 14.21
N GLY A 383 -19.16 3.68 15.06
CA GLY A 383 -20.38 4.50 14.95
C GLY A 383 -20.53 5.13 13.58
N LEU A 384 -19.49 5.82 13.10
CA LEU A 384 -19.46 6.45 11.79
C LEU A 384 -19.61 5.45 10.64
N TYR A 385 -19.00 4.26 10.73
CA TYR A 385 -19.19 3.22 9.73
C TYR A 385 -20.63 2.67 9.70
N ARG A 386 -21.33 2.55 10.85
CA ARG A 386 -22.75 2.16 10.83
C ARG A 386 -23.62 3.23 10.19
N GLU A 387 -23.38 4.51 10.49
CA GLU A 387 -24.09 5.64 9.87
C GLU A 387 -23.85 5.70 8.36
N ALA A 388 -22.67 5.27 7.90
CA ALA A 388 -22.34 5.12 6.49
C ALA A 388 -22.92 3.86 5.82
N GLY A 389 -23.63 3.00 6.56
CA GLY A 389 -24.16 1.72 6.05
C GLY A 389 -23.12 0.60 5.94
N LEU A 390 -21.94 0.74 6.55
CA LEU A 390 -20.85 -0.24 6.56
C LEU A 390 -20.84 -1.07 7.86
N GLU A 391 -21.95 -1.74 8.16
CA GLU A 391 -22.14 -2.50 9.42
C GLU A 391 -21.06 -3.57 9.66
N GLU A 392 -20.61 -4.26 8.60
CA GLU A 392 -19.55 -5.27 8.69
C GLU A 392 -18.20 -4.66 9.06
N ILE A 393 -17.89 -3.48 8.52
CA ILE A 393 -16.66 -2.75 8.87
C ILE A 393 -16.72 -2.27 10.31
N ALA A 394 -17.87 -1.75 10.74
CA ALA A 394 -18.07 -1.33 12.13
C ALA A 394 -17.85 -2.48 13.12
N ARG A 395 -18.40 -3.67 12.83
CA ARG A 395 -18.18 -4.88 13.64
C ARG A 395 -16.72 -5.30 13.65
N PHE A 396 -16.06 -5.27 12.49
CA PHE A 396 -14.65 -5.61 12.37
C PHE A 396 -13.74 -4.66 13.18
N VAL A 397 -13.99 -3.36 13.17
CA VAL A 397 -13.25 -2.38 13.97
C VAL A 397 -13.44 -2.64 15.46
N LEU A 398 -14.67 -2.92 15.91
CA LEU A 398 -14.98 -3.21 17.32
C LEU A 398 -14.49 -4.56 17.82
N ALA A 399 -14.22 -5.49 16.91
CA ALA A 399 -13.55 -6.73 17.26
C ALA A 399 -12.05 -6.53 17.56
N GLY A 400 -11.58 -5.26 17.57
CA GLY A 400 -10.24 -4.87 18.03
C GLY A 400 -10.13 -5.09 19.53
N PRO A 401 -8.92 -5.00 20.10
CA PRO A 401 -8.54 -5.60 21.38
C PRO A 401 -9.46 -5.38 22.58
#